data_AF-A0A183ME99-F1
#
_entry.id   AF-A0A183ME99-F1
#
_cell.length_a   1.000
_cell.length_b   1.000
_cell.length_c   1.000
_cell.angle_alpha   90.00
_cell.angle_beta   90.00
_cell.angle_gamma   90.00
#
_symmetry.space_group_name_H-M   'P 1'
#
loop_
_entity.id
_entity.type
_entity.pdbx_description
1 polymer ?
#
loop_
_entity_poly.entity_id
_entity_poly.type
_entity_poly.pdbx_seq_one_letter_code
_entity_poly.pdbx_strand_id
1 'polypeptide(L)'
;MACSTEPIIESCTNFTFGPYQCSYPGLEDQFAASGLSIFNCNWYDIYDFTPDENTDAVHISLLKTTDSIDNHILTPQKALEHEGENSKLENGDDDSMSLLQPLMSIPLSFSTDNSVVPFTIGNKLSNITLSQSINQIIEKQFNKSALITIFPHESTIQSAKIICDYLRKTNSVST
;
A
#
# COMPACT_ATOMS: atom_id res chain seq x y z
N MET A 1 0.41 -3.00 -1.50
CA MET A 1 -0.01 -4.40 -1.29
C MET A 1 -1.20 -4.46 -0.33
N ALA A 2 -2.19 -5.31 -0.61
CA ALA A 2 -3.28 -5.64 0.32
C ALA A 2 -3.20 -7.13 0.65
N CYS A 3 -2.80 -7.47 1.87
CA CYS A 3 -2.57 -8.87 2.29
C CYS A 3 -3.22 -9.12 3.65
N SER A 4 -4.02 -10.17 3.78
CA SER A 4 -4.72 -10.50 5.03
C SER A 4 -3.85 -11.26 6.04
N THR A 5 -2.73 -11.80 5.59
CA THR A 5 -1.76 -12.57 6.37
C THR A 5 -0.38 -11.91 6.30
N GLU A 6 0.58 -12.42 7.06
CA GLU A 6 2.01 -12.09 6.90
C GLU A 6 2.46 -12.42 5.46
N PRO A 7 2.94 -11.43 4.68
CA PRO A 7 3.57 -11.69 3.40
C PRO A 7 4.90 -12.43 3.62
N ILE A 8 5.23 -13.32 2.70
CA ILE A 8 6.40 -14.19 2.79
C ILE A 8 7.32 -13.94 1.60
N ILE A 9 8.62 -13.90 1.84
CA ILE A 9 9.66 -13.99 0.80
C ILE A 9 10.60 -15.17 1.05
N GLU A 10 11.22 -15.67 -0.01
CA GLU A 10 12.24 -16.73 0.03
C GLU A 10 13.19 -16.53 -1.16
N SER A 11 14.49 -16.56 -0.90
CA SER A 11 15.56 -16.38 -1.90
C SER A 11 15.41 -15.10 -2.74
N CYS A 12 14.90 -14.01 -2.15
CA CYS A 12 14.64 -12.73 -2.80
C CYS A 12 15.45 -11.61 -2.14
N THR A 13 15.93 -10.64 -2.91
CA THR A 13 16.60 -9.43 -2.37
C THR A 13 16.09 -8.18 -3.06
N ASN A 14 16.26 -7.01 -2.41
CA ASN A 14 15.85 -5.70 -2.91
C ASN A 14 14.34 -5.56 -3.16
N PHE A 15 13.52 -6.23 -2.37
CA PHE A 15 12.07 -6.05 -2.45
C PHE A 15 11.63 -4.82 -1.67
N THR A 16 10.64 -4.11 -2.21
CA THR A 16 10.11 -2.91 -1.58
C THR A 16 8.59 -3.07 -1.41
N PHE A 17 8.13 -3.01 -0.17
CA PHE A 17 6.72 -3.18 0.17
C PHE A 17 6.10 -1.83 0.51
N GLY A 18 4.85 -1.63 0.12
CA GLY A 18 4.10 -0.42 0.43
C GLY A 18 2.61 -0.71 0.63
N PRO A 19 1.88 0.22 1.26
CA PRO A 19 0.44 0.07 1.45
C PRO A 19 -0.28 0.02 0.10
N TYR A 20 -1.40 -0.68 0.03
CA TYR A 20 -2.26 -0.65 -1.16
C TYR A 20 -2.83 0.77 -1.35
N GLN A 21 -2.69 1.32 -2.55
CA GLN A 21 -3.15 2.66 -2.88
C GLN A 21 -3.71 2.67 -4.30
N CYS A 22 -5.00 2.40 -4.44
CA CYS A 22 -5.68 2.35 -5.72
C CYS A 22 -7.21 2.44 -5.55
N SER A 23 -7.87 3.09 -6.50
CA SER A 23 -9.32 3.24 -6.57
C SER A 23 -9.80 3.31 -8.00
N TYR A 24 -10.88 2.60 -8.30
CA TYR A 24 -11.66 2.77 -9.51
C TYR A 24 -13.08 2.20 -9.30
N PRO A 25 -14.07 2.59 -10.12
CA PRO A 25 -15.45 2.10 -10.00
C PRO A 25 -15.54 0.57 -10.08
N GLY A 26 -16.18 -0.04 -9.09
CA GLY A 26 -16.34 -1.50 -8.99
C GLY A 26 -15.20 -2.23 -8.26
N LEU A 27 -14.09 -1.55 -7.92
CA LEU A 27 -13.02 -2.19 -7.16
C LEU A 27 -13.47 -2.63 -5.75
N GLU A 28 -14.33 -1.86 -5.08
CA GLU A 28 -14.89 -2.25 -3.78
C GLU A 28 -15.71 -3.54 -3.88
N ASP A 29 -16.53 -3.68 -4.94
CA ASP A 29 -17.32 -4.88 -5.18
C ASP A 29 -16.43 -6.10 -5.48
N GLN A 30 -15.30 -5.91 -6.14
CA GLN A 30 -14.32 -6.98 -6.37
C GLN A 30 -13.64 -7.44 -5.07
N PHE A 31 -13.30 -6.52 -4.16
CA PHE A 31 -12.83 -6.87 -2.82
C PHE A 31 -13.89 -7.68 -2.06
N ALA A 32 -15.16 -7.25 -2.12
CA ALA A 32 -16.27 -7.97 -1.50
C ALA A 32 -16.47 -9.37 -2.12
N ALA A 33 -16.47 -9.47 -3.45
CA ALA A 33 -16.66 -10.73 -4.18
C ALA A 33 -15.51 -11.73 -3.97
N SER A 34 -14.29 -11.24 -3.71
CA SER A 34 -13.13 -12.09 -3.36
C SER A 34 -13.10 -12.50 -1.90
N GLY A 35 -14.01 -12.00 -1.06
CA GLY A 35 -14.02 -12.25 0.38
C GLY A 35 -12.88 -11.55 1.13
N LEU A 36 -12.21 -10.57 0.50
CA LEU A 36 -11.13 -9.81 1.09
C LEU A 36 -11.67 -8.61 1.86
N SER A 37 -11.32 -8.50 3.14
CA SER A 37 -11.63 -7.30 3.92
C SER A 37 -10.66 -6.18 3.59
N ILE A 38 -11.19 -5.03 3.18
CA ILE A 38 -10.39 -3.81 2.96
C ILE A 38 -9.73 -3.28 4.24
N PHE A 39 -10.18 -3.72 5.42
CA PHE A 39 -9.61 -3.34 6.72
C PHE A 39 -8.60 -4.36 7.26
N ASN A 40 -8.46 -5.53 6.63
CA ASN A 40 -7.47 -6.53 7.01
C ASN A 40 -6.27 -6.47 6.06
N CYS A 41 -5.26 -5.68 6.43
CA CYS A 41 -4.12 -5.41 5.57
C CYS A 41 -2.79 -5.38 6.38
N ASN A 42 -2.08 -6.50 6.37
CA ASN A 42 -0.74 -6.68 6.92
C ASN A 42 0.31 -6.61 5.79
N TRP A 43 0.60 -5.41 5.29
CA TRP A 43 1.54 -5.22 4.19
C TRP A 43 3.00 -5.00 4.62
N TYR A 44 3.23 -4.75 5.90
CA TYR A 44 4.50 -4.23 6.44
C TYR A 44 5.28 -5.22 7.30
N ASP A 45 4.66 -6.32 7.73
CA ASP A 45 5.26 -7.35 8.57
C ASP A 45 5.58 -8.55 7.66
N ILE A 46 6.78 -8.55 7.07
CA ILE A 46 7.18 -9.54 6.07
C ILE A 46 8.05 -10.61 6.75
N TYR A 47 7.70 -11.87 6.53
CA TYR A 47 8.53 -13.00 6.93
C TYR A 47 9.52 -13.37 5.81
N ASP A 48 10.80 -13.44 6.14
CA ASP A 48 11.86 -13.90 5.24
C ASP A 48 12.32 -15.29 5.65
N PHE A 49 12.15 -16.29 4.77
CA PHE A 49 12.58 -17.67 5.00
C PHE A 49 14.09 -17.87 4.81
N THR A 50 14.77 -16.94 4.16
CA THR A 50 16.20 -17.06 3.83
C THR A 50 16.98 -15.81 4.24
N PRO A 51 16.88 -15.35 5.50
CA PRO A 51 17.64 -14.19 5.93
C PRO A 51 19.14 -14.49 5.85
N ASP A 52 19.96 -13.47 5.58
CA ASP A 52 21.40 -13.62 5.59
C ASP A 52 21.91 -13.87 7.02
N GLU A 53 22.07 -15.13 7.43
CA GLU A 53 22.46 -15.51 8.80
C GLU A 53 23.81 -14.92 9.25
N ASN A 54 24.64 -14.47 8.31
CA ASN A 54 25.99 -13.98 8.55
C ASN A 54 26.14 -12.45 8.42
N THR A 55 25.06 -11.71 8.12
CA THR A 55 25.12 -10.26 7.94
C THR A 55 23.88 -9.56 8.47
N ASP A 56 23.99 -8.29 8.87
CA ASP A 56 22.83 -7.47 9.22
C ASP A 56 22.06 -6.95 7.97
N ALA A 57 22.31 -7.53 6.79
CA ALA A 57 21.66 -7.11 5.56
C ALA A 57 20.18 -7.52 5.56
N VAL A 58 19.30 -6.56 5.31
CA VAL A 58 17.86 -6.81 5.21
C VAL A 58 17.48 -6.91 3.73
N HIS A 59 16.81 -7.99 3.34
CA HIS A 59 16.42 -8.23 1.94
C HIS A 59 15.28 -7.35 1.45
N ILE A 60 14.55 -6.74 2.39
CA ILE A 60 13.36 -5.92 2.12
C ILE A 60 13.53 -4.48 2.58
N SER A 61 12.76 -3.59 1.97
CA SER A 61 12.55 -2.22 2.44
C SER A 61 11.06 -1.87 2.38
N LEU A 62 10.66 -0.84 3.14
CA LEU A 62 9.29 -0.31 3.10
C LEU A 62 9.28 1.06 2.40
N LEU A 63 8.30 1.29 1.53
CA LEU A 63 8.06 2.61 0.93
C LEU A 63 7.84 3.65 2.02
N LYS A 64 8.45 4.83 1.86
CA LYS A 64 8.21 5.92 2.81
C LYS A 64 6.80 6.45 2.58
N THR A 65 6.20 6.96 3.64
CA THR A 65 4.87 7.58 3.57
C THR A 65 4.83 8.83 2.68
N THR A 66 5.99 9.41 2.35
CA THR A 66 6.14 10.56 1.44
C THR A 66 6.35 10.14 -0.02
N ASP A 67 6.66 8.87 -0.27
CA ASP A 67 6.96 8.39 -1.61
C ASP A 67 5.64 8.23 -2.38
N SER A 68 5.52 8.93 -3.51
CA SER A 68 4.33 8.80 -4.35
C SER A 68 4.33 7.46 -5.06
N ILE A 69 3.21 6.75 -4.98
CA ILE A 69 3.02 5.49 -5.70
C ILE A 69 3.09 5.66 -7.23
N ASP A 70 2.83 6.87 -7.74
CA ASP A 70 3.01 7.23 -9.15
C ASP A 70 4.45 7.04 -9.65
N ASN A 71 5.44 7.00 -8.75
CA ASN A 71 6.84 6.75 -9.10
C ASN A 71 7.14 5.26 -9.27
N HIS A 72 6.22 4.39 -8.85
CA HIS A 72 6.40 2.94 -8.81
C HIS A 72 5.39 2.19 -9.70
N ILE A 73 4.23 2.79 -10.00
CA ILE A 73 3.18 2.19 -10.80
C ILE A 73 2.73 3.18 -11.87
N LEU A 74 2.70 2.72 -13.13
CA LEU A 74 2.19 3.51 -14.25
C LEU A 74 0.67 3.42 -14.32
N THR A 75 0.02 4.55 -14.52
CA THR A 75 -1.37 4.55 -14.99
C THR A 75 -1.41 4.04 -16.42
N PRO A 76 -2.56 3.53 -16.89
CA PRO A 76 -2.71 3.16 -18.30
C PRO A 76 -2.26 4.29 -19.24
N GLN A 77 -2.63 5.54 -18.95
CA GLN A 77 -2.23 6.69 -19.75
C GLN A 77 -0.70 6.87 -19.82
N LYS A 78 -0.01 6.84 -18.67
CA LYS A 78 1.46 6.96 -18.62
C LYS A 78 2.15 5.78 -19.32
N ALA A 79 1.57 4.58 -19.23
CA ALA A 79 2.08 3.41 -19.94
C ALA A 79 1.98 3.60 -21.46
N LEU A 80 0.85 4.13 -21.96
CA LEU A 80 0.64 4.45 -23.36
C LEU A 80 1.62 5.50 -23.89
N GLU A 81 1.88 6.55 -23.10
CA GLU A 81 2.84 7.60 -23.41
C GLU A 81 4.26 7.04 -23.53
N HIS A 82 4.67 6.16 -22.60
CA HIS A 82 5.97 5.49 -22.62
C HIS A 82 6.16 4.56 -23.83
N GLU A 83 5.13 3.79 -24.22
CA GLU A 83 5.15 2.99 -25.46
C GLU A 83 5.24 3.86 -26.72
N GLY A 84 4.54 5.01 -26.73
CA GLY A 84 4.60 5.99 -27.82
C GLY A 84 5.97 6.66 -27.99
N GLU A 85 6.77 6.75 -26.91
CA GLU A 85 8.14 7.24 -26.94
C GLU A 85 9.13 6.15 -27.40
N ASN A 86 8.95 4.90 -26.97
CA ASN A 86 9.80 3.77 -27.35
C ASN A 86 9.56 3.27 -28.79
N SER A 87 8.33 3.33 -29.29
CA SER A 87 7.99 2.99 -30.68
C SER A 87 8.54 3.96 -31.73
N LYS A 88 9.09 5.11 -31.32
CA LYS A 88 9.89 5.98 -32.21
C LYS A 88 11.30 5.45 -32.44
N LEU A 89 11.73 4.42 -31.68
CA LEU A 89 13.07 3.83 -31.73
C LEU A 89 13.07 2.44 -32.39
N GLU A 90 11.98 1.67 -32.33
CA GLU A 90 11.81 0.39 -33.04
C GLU A 90 10.36 0.23 -33.51
N ASN A 91 10.14 -0.44 -34.66
CA ASN A 91 8.83 -0.65 -35.28
C ASN A 91 7.84 -1.26 -34.26
N GLY A 92 7.01 -0.42 -33.64
CA GLY A 92 6.15 -0.81 -32.52
C GLY A 92 5.09 -1.82 -32.90
N ASP A 93 4.90 -2.82 -32.03
CA ASP A 93 3.82 -3.81 -32.14
C ASP A 93 2.45 -3.13 -31.89
N ASP A 94 1.61 -3.13 -32.92
CA ASP A 94 0.25 -2.56 -32.96
C ASP A 94 -0.71 -3.16 -31.89
N ASP A 95 -0.32 -4.31 -31.33
CA ASP A 95 -1.10 -5.10 -30.36
C ASP A 95 -1.12 -4.45 -28.96
N SER A 96 0.00 -3.87 -28.50
CA SER A 96 0.10 -3.24 -27.18
C SER A 96 -0.79 -2.00 -27.05
N MET A 97 -0.86 -1.18 -28.10
CA MET A 97 -1.74 -0.01 -28.18
C MET A 97 -3.22 -0.41 -28.11
N SER A 98 -3.58 -1.50 -28.79
CA SER A 98 -4.95 -2.03 -28.83
C SER A 98 -5.42 -2.54 -27.47
N LEU A 99 -4.52 -3.09 -26.65
CA LEU A 99 -4.82 -3.57 -25.29
C LEU A 99 -4.98 -2.45 -24.25
N LEU A 100 -4.27 -1.33 -24.42
CA LEU A 100 -4.30 -0.21 -23.48
C LEU A 100 -5.51 0.70 -23.69
N GLN A 101 -6.01 0.85 -24.91
CA GLN A 101 -7.14 1.75 -25.23
C GLN A 101 -8.38 1.53 -24.34
N PRO A 102 -8.86 0.28 -24.11
CA PRO A 102 -10.00 0.05 -23.23
C PRO A 102 -9.75 0.52 -21.78
N LEU A 103 -8.51 0.42 -21.30
CA LEU A 103 -8.13 0.76 -19.93
C LEU A 103 -8.11 2.27 -19.68
N MET A 104 -8.02 3.11 -20.72
CA MET A 104 -8.08 4.58 -20.58
C MET A 104 -9.44 5.07 -20.06
N SER A 105 -10.49 4.30 -20.30
CA SER A 105 -11.86 4.67 -19.88
C SER A 105 -12.09 4.47 -18.38
N ILE A 106 -11.19 3.77 -17.68
CA ILE A 106 -11.30 3.48 -16.26
C ILE A 106 -10.79 4.69 -15.47
N PRO A 107 -11.62 5.36 -14.65
CA PRO A 107 -11.18 6.48 -13.84
C PRO A 107 -10.39 5.96 -12.62
N LEU A 108 -9.13 5.59 -12.88
CA LEU A 108 -8.17 5.11 -11.92
C LEU A 108 -7.59 6.27 -11.09
N SER A 109 -7.55 6.10 -9.78
CA SER A 109 -6.89 7.03 -8.87
C SER A 109 -5.94 6.29 -7.95
N PHE A 110 -4.73 6.83 -7.85
CA PHE A 110 -3.75 6.45 -6.85
C PHE A 110 -3.69 7.44 -5.69
N SER A 111 -4.73 8.23 -5.46
CA SER A 111 -4.78 9.13 -4.30
C SER A 111 -5.01 8.35 -3.01
N THR A 112 -4.26 8.68 -1.96
CA THR A 112 -4.42 8.12 -0.61
C THR A 112 -5.82 8.38 -0.03
N ASP A 113 -6.46 9.48 -0.43
CA ASP A 113 -7.80 9.86 0.05
C ASP A 113 -8.92 9.05 -0.60
N ASN A 114 -8.69 8.49 -1.80
CA ASN A 114 -9.72 7.77 -2.55
C ASN A 114 -9.50 6.26 -2.59
N SER A 115 -8.35 5.78 -2.09
CA SER A 115 -7.99 4.36 -2.10
C SER A 115 -9.06 3.49 -1.46
N VAL A 116 -9.38 2.36 -2.09
CA VAL A 116 -10.37 1.40 -1.57
C VAL A 116 -9.94 0.81 -0.24
N VAL A 117 -8.66 0.46 -0.13
CA VAL A 117 -8.04 0.04 1.13
C VAL A 117 -7.56 1.29 1.86
N PRO A 118 -8.00 1.53 3.11
CA PRO A 118 -7.52 2.66 3.90
C PRO A 118 -6.00 2.59 4.06
N PHE A 119 -5.33 3.71 3.79
CA PHE A 119 -3.89 3.79 3.96
C PHE A 119 -3.51 3.64 5.44
N THR A 120 -2.63 2.68 5.72
CA THR A 120 -2.06 2.43 7.05
C THR A 120 -0.56 2.67 7.04
N ILE A 121 -0.01 3.16 8.16
CA ILE A 121 1.44 3.42 8.30
C ILE A 121 2.25 2.18 8.67
N GLY A 122 1.57 1.07 9.00
CA GLY A 122 2.19 -0.16 9.50
C GLY A 122 3.01 0.02 10.78
N ASN A 123 3.97 -0.89 11.02
CA ASN A 123 4.91 -0.78 12.12
C ASN A 123 6.11 0.10 11.72
N LYS A 124 5.95 1.41 11.84
CA LYS A 124 6.98 2.41 11.54
C LYS A 124 8.19 2.37 12.49
N LEU A 125 8.13 1.61 13.59
CA LEU A 125 9.12 1.63 14.68
C LEU A 125 10.27 0.63 14.52
N SER A 126 10.25 -0.27 13.54
CA SER A 126 11.35 -1.22 13.30
C SER A 126 12.65 -0.58 12.78
N ASN A 127 12.66 0.72 12.47
CA ASN A 127 13.89 1.48 12.18
C ASN A 127 14.43 2.30 13.35
N ILE A 128 13.86 2.18 14.56
CA ILE A 128 14.37 2.85 15.77
C ILE A 128 15.10 1.82 16.64
N THR A 129 16.42 1.76 16.43
CA THR A 129 17.47 1.34 17.36
C THR A 129 17.18 0.11 18.23
N LEU A 130 17.85 -1.01 17.90
CA LEU A 130 18.06 -2.24 18.68
C LEU A 130 18.72 -2.06 20.07
N SER A 131 18.59 -0.90 20.72
CA SER A 131 19.22 -0.60 22.03
C SER A 131 18.23 -0.29 23.15
N GLN A 132 16.91 -0.32 22.92
CA GLN A 132 15.92 -0.09 23.98
C GLN A 132 15.25 -1.39 24.42
N SER A 133 15.18 -1.58 25.74
CA SER A 133 14.46 -2.70 26.35
C SER A 133 13.00 -2.76 25.86
N ILE A 134 12.48 -3.97 25.61
CA ILE A 134 11.13 -4.24 25.08
C ILE A 134 10.04 -3.41 25.79
N ASN A 135 10.14 -3.25 27.12
CA ASN A 135 9.19 -2.49 27.91
C ASN A 135 9.17 -0.97 27.57
N GLN A 136 10.31 -0.37 27.23
CA GLN A 136 10.39 1.04 26.84
C GLN A 136 9.82 1.31 25.43
N ILE A 137 9.89 0.31 24.54
CA ILE A 137 9.32 0.38 23.19
C ILE A 137 7.79 0.32 23.27
N ILE A 138 7.26 -0.61 24.08
CA ILE A 138 5.81 -0.76 24.31
C ILE A 138 5.22 0.54 24.89
N GLU A 139 5.83 1.10 25.95
CA GLU A 139 5.34 2.35 26.55
C GLU A 139 5.35 3.54 25.57
N LYS A 140 6.36 3.64 24.70
CA LYS A 140 6.42 4.70 23.68
C LYS A 140 5.41 4.50 22.54
N GLN A 141 5.15 3.26 22.13
CA GLN A 141 4.24 2.93 21.03
C GLN A 141 2.77 3.21 21.40
N PHE A 142 2.38 2.94 22.65
CA PHE A 142 1.02 3.20 23.12
C PHE A 142 0.80 4.62 23.64
N ASN A 143 1.87 5.41 23.85
CA ASN A 143 1.73 6.80 24.24
C ASN A 143 1.07 7.59 23.09
N LYS A 144 -0.18 8.04 23.29
CA LYS A 144 -1.07 8.67 22.30
C LYS A 144 -1.76 7.71 21.30
N SER A 145 -1.82 6.41 21.59
CA SER A 145 -2.65 5.48 20.80
C SER A 145 -4.11 5.47 21.27
N ALA A 146 -5.04 5.23 20.35
CA ALA A 146 -6.46 5.05 20.64
C ALA A 146 -7.01 3.82 19.88
N LEU A 147 -7.90 3.07 20.52
CA LEU A 147 -8.63 1.97 19.89
C LEU A 147 -10.07 2.41 19.62
N ILE A 148 -10.49 2.31 18.36
CA ILE A 148 -11.86 2.57 17.93
C ILE A 148 -12.44 1.26 17.41
N THR A 149 -13.55 0.83 17.99
CA THR A 149 -14.28 -0.36 17.55
C THR A 149 -15.62 0.07 16.97
N ILE A 150 -15.96 -0.42 15.79
CA ILE A 150 -17.23 -0.15 15.10
C ILE A 150 -17.94 -1.49 14.92
N PHE A 151 -19.16 -1.58 15.43
CA PHE A 151 -19.95 -2.79 15.36
C PHE A 151 -20.66 -2.92 14.00
N PRO A 152 -21.08 -4.14 13.59
CA PRO A 152 -21.77 -4.35 12.33
C PRO A 152 -23.05 -3.52 12.17
N HIS A 153 -23.12 -2.77 11.08
CA HIS A 153 -24.21 -1.91 10.63
C HIS A 153 -24.05 -1.68 9.11
N GLU A 154 -25.12 -1.33 8.41
CA GLU A 154 -25.05 -1.04 6.96
C GLU A 154 -24.04 0.07 6.61
N SER A 155 -23.85 1.02 7.52
CA SER A 155 -22.93 2.15 7.35
C SER A 155 -21.53 1.90 7.91
N THR A 156 -21.23 0.72 8.48
CA THR A 156 -19.96 0.47 9.21
C THR A 156 -18.73 0.79 8.36
N ILE A 157 -18.71 0.32 7.11
CA ILE A 157 -17.58 0.55 6.19
C ILE A 157 -17.38 2.04 5.93
N GLN A 158 -18.47 2.77 5.65
CA GLN A 158 -18.43 4.19 5.39
C GLN A 158 -17.98 4.98 6.64
N SER A 159 -18.54 4.66 7.82
CA SER A 159 -18.15 5.28 9.08
C SER A 159 -16.67 5.06 9.40
N ALA A 160 -16.18 3.83 9.21
CA ALA A 160 -14.77 3.50 9.41
C ALA A 160 -13.85 4.32 8.49
N LYS A 161 -14.17 4.41 7.19
CA LYS A 161 -13.41 5.23 6.23
C LYS A 161 -13.37 6.71 6.63
N ILE A 162 -14.52 7.29 6.99
CA ILE A 162 -14.62 8.69 7.43
C ILE A 162 -13.74 8.95 8.67
N ILE A 163 -13.76 8.04 9.65
CA ILE A 163 -12.94 8.15 10.85
C ILE A 163 -11.44 8.08 10.48
N CYS A 164 -11.04 7.13 9.64
CA CYS A 164 -9.66 7.02 9.17
C CYS A 164 -9.18 8.30 8.46
N ASP A 165 -9.99 8.86 7.56
CA ASP A 165 -9.65 10.07 6.81
C ASP A 165 -9.58 11.30 7.71
N TYR A 166 -10.53 11.44 8.65
CA TYR A 166 -10.54 12.51 9.63
C TYR A 166 -9.25 12.50 10.47
N LEU A 167 -8.92 11.35 11.08
CA LEU A 167 -7.74 11.20 11.92
C LEU A 167 -6.43 11.42 11.15
N ARG A 168 -6.38 11.02 9.87
CA ARG A 168 -5.23 11.29 9.00
C ARG A 168 -5.04 12.78 8.78
N LYS A 169 -6.12 13.47 8.39
CA LYS A 169 -6.09 14.91 8.07
C LYS A 169 -5.77 15.78 9.30
N THR A 170 -6.29 15.44 10.48
CA THR A 170 -5.99 16.19 11.71
C THR A 170 -4.53 16.08 12.14
N ASN A 171 -3.90 14.92 11.89
CA ASN A 171 -2.48 14.73 12.21
C ASN A 171 -1.56 15.52 11.28
N SER A 172 -1.91 15.67 10.00
CA SER A 172 -1.13 16.46 9.03
C SER A 172 -1.14 17.98 9.29
N VAL A 173 -2.10 18.49 10.05
CA VAL A 173 -2.23 19.93 10.39
C VAL A 173 -1.45 20.28 11.67
N SER A 174 -1.04 19.28 12.45
CA SER A 174 -0.40 19.46 13.76
C SER A 174 1.13 19.39 13.74
N THR A 175 1.74 19.38 12.55
CA THR A 175 3.20 19.38 12.30
C THR A 175 3.60 20.56 11.46
#